data_AF-A0A2R3JW59-F1
#
_entry.id   AF-A0A2R3JW59-F1
#
_cell.length_a   1.000
_cell.length_b   1.000
_cell.length_c   1.000
_cell.angle_alpha   90.00
_cell.angle_beta   90.00
_cell.angle_gamma   90.00
#
_symmetry.space_group_name_H-M   'P 1'
#
loop_
_entity.id
_entity.type
_entity.pdbx_description
1 polymer ?
#
loop_
_entity_poly.entity_id
_entity_poly.type
_entity_poly.pdbx_seq_one_letter_code
_entity_poly.pdbx_strand_id
1 'polypeptide(L)'
;MTFADWFNFSGRVKQDLTLVKTVDGQVITKKVRGSFNWWAFLFTWFYALFSMRYRTQFFLVKALVPFLALMTINMLAEVLVATGLQLVINLLGGIWYGYMFDTWFKNQLIVNGYQVQDESQAT
;
A
#
# COMPACT_ATOMS: atom_id res chain seq x y z
N MET A 1 -1.21 -4.22 11.79
CA MET A 1 -2.06 -3.41 10.91
C MET A 1 -3.49 -3.82 11.17
N THR A 2 -4.30 -2.90 11.66
CA THR A 2 -5.73 -3.07 11.91
C THR A 2 -6.53 -2.64 10.68
N PHE A 3 -7.84 -2.88 10.67
CA PHE A 3 -8.74 -2.40 9.62
C PHE A 3 -8.64 -0.88 9.40
N ALA A 4 -8.50 -0.10 10.49
CA ALA A 4 -8.40 1.36 10.43
C ALA A 4 -7.15 1.84 9.67
N ASP A 5 -6.05 1.09 9.72
CA ASP A 5 -4.81 1.45 9.03
C ASP A 5 -4.95 1.41 7.51
N TRP A 6 -5.92 0.65 6.97
CA TRP A 6 -6.17 0.65 5.53
C TRP A 6 -6.75 1.98 5.03
N PHE A 7 -7.44 2.71 5.91
CA PHE A 7 -8.12 3.97 5.60
C PHE A 7 -7.46 5.18 6.28
N ASN A 8 -6.32 5.02 6.94
CA ASN A 8 -5.61 6.12 7.59
C ASN A 8 -4.89 7.03 6.58
N PHE A 9 -5.66 7.81 5.83
CA PHE A 9 -5.14 8.80 4.89
C PHE A 9 -4.34 9.91 5.59
N SER A 10 -4.69 10.25 6.83
CA SER A 10 -3.99 11.30 7.59
C SER A 10 -2.54 10.93 7.89
N GLY A 11 -2.32 9.66 8.24
CA GLY A 11 -1.02 9.04 8.51
C GLY A 11 -0.36 8.40 7.28
N ARG A 12 -0.86 8.67 6.07
CA ARG A 12 -0.23 8.17 4.85
C ARG A 12 1.19 8.69 4.70
N VAL A 13 2.02 7.96 3.98
CA VAL A 13 3.34 8.43 3.59
C VAL A 13 3.18 9.62 2.63
N LYS A 14 3.81 10.75 2.95
CA LYS A 14 3.74 12.00 2.18
C LYS A 14 5.09 12.42 1.61
N GLN A 15 6.18 11.90 2.15
CA GLN A 15 7.55 12.12 1.68
C GLN A 15 8.23 10.78 1.47
N ASP A 16 9.26 10.75 0.63
CA ASP A 16 10.03 9.54 0.40
C ASP A 16 10.76 9.16 1.70
N LEU A 17 10.75 7.86 2.00
CA LEU A 17 11.35 7.30 3.21
C LEU A 17 12.32 6.19 2.82
N THR A 18 13.44 6.14 3.53
CA THR A 18 14.36 5.02 3.48
C THR A 18 14.19 4.22 4.77
N LEU A 19 13.86 2.95 4.64
CA LEU A 19 13.74 2.03 5.76
C LEU A 19 14.85 1.01 5.71
N VAL A 20 15.45 0.74 6.86
CA VAL A 20 16.60 -0.16 7.01
C VAL A 20 16.31 -1.26 8.02
N LYS A 21 16.89 -2.43 7.79
CA LYS A 21 16.88 -3.55 8.73
C LYS A 21 18.22 -4.24 8.70
N THR A 22 18.82 -4.48 9.86
CA THR A 22 20.06 -5.26 9.96
C THR A 22 19.72 -6.73 10.15
N VAL A 23 20.29 -7.58 9.28
CA VAL A 23 20.18 -9.05 9.34
C VAL A 23 21.60 -9.61 9.14
N ASP A 24 22.09 -10.40 10.09
CA ASP A 24 23.43 -11.00 10.04
C ASP A 24 24.56 -9.99 9.75
N GLY A 25 24.46 -8.79 10.35
CA GLY A 25 25.44 -7.71 10.16
C GLY A 25 25.31 -6.95 8.83
N GLN A 26 24.42 -7.36 7.93
CA GLN A 26 24.14 -6.64 6.67
C GLN A 26 22.91 -5.73 6.80
N VAL A 27 23.03 -4.51 6.28
CA VAL A 27 21.91 -3.55 6.25
C VAL A 27 21.11 -3.73 4.97
N ILE A 28 19.85 -4.13 5.12
CA ILE A 28 18.88 -4.25 4.04
C ILE A 28 18.07 -2.96 3.95
N THR A 29 18.13 -2.30 2.80
CA THR A 29 17.45 -1.01 2.57
C THR A 29 16.22 -1.16 1.67
N LYS A 30 15.13 -0.48 2.04
CA LYS A 30 13.89 -0.39 1.26
C LYS A 30 13.46 1.07 1.15
N LYS A 31 13.22 1.53 -0.07
CA LYS A 31 12.69 2.87 -0.33
C LYS A 31 11.18 2.82 -0.47
N VAL A 32 10.48 3.70 0.25
CA VAL A 32 9.03 3.92 0.16
C VAL A 32 8.80 5.30 -0.39
N ARG A 33 7.89 5.43 -1.36
CA ARG A 33 7.58 6.73 -1.97
C ARG A 33 6.43 7.41 -1.23
N GLY A 34 6.49 8.74 -1.10
CA GLY A 34 5.43 9.56 -0.54
C GLY A 34 4.41 10.09 -1.56
N SER A 35 4.59 9.73 -2.83
CA SER A 35 3.75 10.14 -3.94
C SER A 35 2.66 9.11 -4.26
N PHE A 36 1.71 9.51 -5.12
CA PHE A 36 0.68 8.61 -5.63
C PHE A 36 1.30 7.48 -6.45
N ASN A 37 0.88 6.25 -6.19
CA ASN A 37 1.39 5.08 -6.88
C ASN A 37 0.52 4.72 -8.09
N TRP A 38 0.87 5.26 -9.25
CA TRP A 38 0.17 5.01 -10.51
C TRP A 38 0.08 3.53 -10.90
N TRP A 39 1.10 2.75 -10.60
CA TRP A 39 1.10 1.31 -10.90
C TRP A 39 0.15 0.54 -9.99
N ALA A 40 0.08 0.90 -8.71
CA ALA A 40 -0.93 0.35 -7.81
C ALA A 40 -2.35 0.80 -8.17
N PHE A 41 -2.53 2.03 -8.67
CA PHE A 41 -3.82 2.50 -9.18
C PHE A 41 -4.32 1.66 -10.35
N LEU A 42 -3.47 1.43 -11.36
CA LEU A 42 -3.84 0.71 -12.57
C LEU A 42 -3.90 -0.81 -12.39
N PHE A 43 -2.98 -1.37 -11.59
CA PHE A 43 -2.77 -2.83 -11.49
C PHE A 43 -3.02 -3.39 -10.09
N THR A 44 -3.48 -2.57 -9.14
CA THR A 44 -3.87 -2.99 -7.79
C THR A 44 -2.80 -3.87 -7.10
N TRP A 45 -3.18 -5.04 -6.61
CA TRP A 45 -2.30 -5.97 -5.90
C TRP A 45 -1.36 -6.74 -6.86
N PHE A 46 -1.68 -6.83 -8.15
CA PHE A 46 -0.78 -7.44 -9.14
C PHE A 46 0.56 -6.71 -9.21
N TYR A 47 0.58 -5.41 -8.96
CA TYR A 47 1.82 -4.66 -8.89
C TYR A 47 2.74 -5.18 -7.77
N ALA A 48 2.18 -5.54 -6.61
CA ALA A 48 2.94 -6.16 -5.51
C ALA A 48 3.46 -7.55 -5.89
N LEU A 49 2.69 -8.32 -6.66
CA LEU A 49 3.02 -9.67 -7.10
C LEU A 49 4.22 -9.67 -8.06
N PHE A 50 4.21 -8.80 -9.06
CA PHE A 50 5.20 -8.82 -10.13
C PHE A 50 6.44 -7.95 -9.86
N SER A 51 6.34 -6.98 -8.96
CA SER A 51 7.45 -6.08 -8.68
C SER A 51 8.38 -6.60 -7.60
N MET A 52 9.68 -6.72 -7.92
CA MET A 52 10.71 -7.06 -6.92
C MET A 52 10.80 -6.01 -5.79
N ARG A 53 10.41 -4.75 -6.05
CA ARG A 53 10.45 -3.65 -5.08
C ARG A 53 9.66 -4.00 -3.81
N TYR A 54 8.46 -4.54 -3.98
CA TYR A 54 7.50 -4.81 -2.91
C TYR A 54 7.61 -6.22 -2.31
N ARG A 55 8.63 -6.99 -2.70
CA ARG A 55 8.94 -8.26 -2.06
C ARG A 55 9.32 -8.02 -0.60
N THR A 56 8.36 -8.33 0.27
CA THR A 56 8.52 -8.45 1.72
C THR A 56 7.46 -9.42 2.22
N GLN A 57 7.76 -10.09 3.32
CA GLN A 57 6.90 -11.15 3.85
C GLN A 57 5.49 -10.63 4.13
N PHE A 58 4.48 -11.37 3.66
CA PHE A 58 3.04 -11.09 3.80
C PHE A 58 2.49 -9.81 3.15
N PHE A 59 3.31 -9.01 2.46
CA PHE A 59 2.78 -7.78 1.86
C PHE A 59 1.77 -8.04 0.73
N LEU A 60 1.98 -9.08 -0.07
CA LEU A 60 1.03 -9.47 -1.12
C LEU A 60 -0.38 -9.68 -0.57
N VAL A 61 -0.48 -10.42 0.54
CA VAL A 61 -1.77 -10.67 1.23
C VAL A 61 -2.38 -9.35 1.70
N LYS A 62 -1.55 -8.45 2.25
CA LYS A 62 -2.02 -7.13 2.72
C LYS A 62 -2.48 -6.19 1.62
N ALA A 63 -1.92 -6.32 0.42
CA ALA A 63 -2.36 -5.60 -0.76
C ALA A 63 -3.67 -6.19 -1.31
N LEU A 64 -3.81 -7.52 -1.29
CA LEU A 64 -4.98 -8.22 -1.80
C LEU A 64 -6.26 -7.96 -1.00
N VAL A 65 -6.20 -7.86 0.33
CA VAL A 65 -7.41 -7.72 1.16
C VAL A 65 -8.21 -6.44 0.85
N PRO A 66 -7.61 -5.23 0.76
CA PRO A 66 -8.29 -4.02 0.30
C PRO A 66 -8.98 -4.20 -1.07
N PHE A 67 -8.35 -4.93 -1.99
CA PHE A 67 -8.94 -5.21 -3.30
C PHE A 67 -10.18 -6.10 -3.22
N LEU A 68 -10.13 -7.18 -2.42
CA LEU A 68 -11.30 -8.06 -2.21
C LEU A 68 -12.47 -7.31 -1.54
N ALA A 69 -12.17 -6.39 -0.63
CA ALA A 69 -13.18 -5.52 -0.03
C ALA A 69 -13.86 -4.62 -1.09
N LEU A 70 -13.07 -3.99 -1.98
CA LEU A 70 -13.62 -3.21 -3.10
C LEU A 70 -14.45 -4.06 -4.06
N MET A 71 -13.99 -5.26 -4.39
CA MET A 71 -14.77 -6.18 -5.24
C MET A 71 -16.12 -6.52 -4.60
N THR A 72 -16.13 -6.79 -3.29
CA THR A 72 -17.37 -7.08 -2.55
C THR A 72 -18.32 -5.88 -2.57
N ILE A 73 -17.81 -4.67 -2.33
CA ILE A 73 -18.60 -3.43 -2.40
C ILE A 73 -19.17 -3.24 -3.80
N ASN A 74 -18.38 -3.49 -4.85
CA ASN A 74 -18.84 -3.37 -6.23
C ASN A 74 -19.93 -4.38 -6.58
N MET A 75 -19.81 -5.64 -6.17
CA MET A 75 -20.85 -6.64 -6.39
C MET A 75 -22.17 -6.24 -5.72
N LEU A 76 -22.09 -5.69 -4.49
CA LEU A 76 -23.28 -5.19 -3.79
C LEU A 76 -23.86 -3.94 -4.48
N ALA A 77 -23.02 -3.02 -4.94
CA ALA A 77 -23.44 -1.83 -5.65
C ALA A 77 -24.12 -2.15 -6.99
N GLU A 78 -23.64 -3.16 -7.72
CA GLU A 78 -24.22 -3.61 -8.98
C GLU A 78 -25.65 -4.14 -8.80
N VAL A 79 -25.93 -4.83 -7.69
CA VAL A 79 -27.27 -5.33 -7.38
C VAL A 79 -28.22 -4.21 -6.94
N LEU A 80 -27.70 -3.13 -6.35
CA LEU A 80 -28.50 -2.12 -5.66
C LEU A 80 -28.63 -0.79 -6.42
N VAL A 81 -27.76 -0.49 -7.39
CA VAL A 81 -27.64 0.86 -7.95
C VAL A 81 -27.34 0.86 -9.45
N ALA A 82 -27.71 1.95 -10.14
CA ALA A 82 -27.45 2.17 -11.56
C ALA A 82 -25.94 2.22 -11.90
N THR A 83 -25.59 1.76 -13.11
CA THR A 83 -24.23 1.55 -13.64
C THR A 83 -23.29 2.76 -13.50
N GLY A 84 -23.82 3.99 -13.51
CA GLY A 84 -23.02 5.20 -13.34
C GLY A 84 -22.35 5.32 -11.96
N LEU A 85 -23.02 4.87 -10.89
CA LEU A 85 -22.45 4.94 -9.54
C LEU A 85 -21.32 3.91 -9.36
N GLN A 86 -21.43 2.75 -9.99
CA GLN A 86 -20.40 1.70 -9.96
C GLN A 86 -19.06 2.20 -10.53
N LEU A 87 -19.09 2.96 -11.62
CA LEU A 87 -17.89 3.58 -12.18
C LEU A 87 -17.21 4.54 -11.20
N VAL A 88 -18.01 5.35 -10.50
CA VAL A 88 -17.49 6.29 -9.49
C VAL A 88 -16.86 5.55 -8.32
N ILE A 89 -17.50 4.49 -7.82
CA ILE A 89 -16.98 3.66 -6.73
C ILE A 89 -15.65 3.02 -7.13
N ASN A 90 -15.56 2.46 -8.34
CA ASN A 90 -14.33 1.86 -8.85
C ASN A 90 -13.19 2.88 -8.96
N LEU A 91 -13.49 4.08 -9.49
CA LEU A 91 -12.48 5.13 -9.62
C LEU A 91 -11.97 5.60 -8.24
N LEU A 92 -12.88 5.85 -7.30
CA LEU A 92 -12.51 6.24 -5.93
C LEU A 92 -11.74 5.12 -5.22
N GLY A 93 -12.14 3.86 -5.41
CA GLY A 93 -11.45 2.68 -4.89
C GLY A 93 -10.02 2.57 -5.44
N GLY A 94 -9.85 2.76 -6.75
CA GLY A 94 -8.54 2.82 -7.38
C GLY A 94 -7.69 3.95 -6.81
N ILE A 95 -8.22 5.17 -6.72
CA ILE A 95 -7.52 6.34 -6.17
C ILE A 95 -7.06 6.07 -4.73
N TRP A 96 -7.95 5.55 -3.88
CA TRP A 96 -7.61 5.13 -2.52
C TRP A 96 -6.46 4.12 -2.51
N TYR A 97 -6.55 3.09 -3.35
CA TYR A 97 -5.53 2.06 -3.47
C TYR A 97 -4.17 2.66 -3.87
N GLY A 98 -4.14 3.54 -4.88
CA GLY A 98 -2.93 4.22 -5.34
C GLY A 98 -2.29 5.14 -4.28
N TYR A 99 -3.08 5.84 -3.48
CA TYR A 99 -2.55 6.69 -2.39
C TYR A 99 -2.05 5.89 -1.19
N MET A 100 -2.69 4.76 -0.87
CA MET A 100 -2.41 4.02 0.34
C MET A 100 -1.40 2.89 0.15
N PHE A 101 -1.15 2.42 -1.07
CA PHE A 101 -0.30 1.27 -1.35
C PHE A 101 1.09 1.33 -0.71
N ASP A 102 1.82 2.43 -0.93
CA ASP A 102 3.16 2.64 -0.33
C ASP A 102 3.09 2.82 1.20
N THR A 103 1.97 3.32 1.72
CA THR A 103 1.71 3.38 3.17
C THR A 103 1.54 1.99 3.76
N TRP A 104 0.78 1.11 3.09
CA TRP A 104 0.63 -0.27 3.51
C TRP A 104 1.96 -1.01 3.45
N PHE A 105 2.78 -0.71 2.42
CA PHE A 105 4.11 -1.27 2.29
C PHE A 105 5.02 -0.84 3.43
N LYS A 106 5.10 0.46 3.75
CA LYS A 106 5.82 0.98 4.93
C LYS A 106 5.37 0.26 6.19
N ASN A 107 4.07 0.21 6.46
CA ASN A 107 3.55 -0.38 7.67
C ASN A 107 3.91 -1.86 7.76
N GLN A 108 3.95 -2.57 6.63
CA GLN A 108 4.40 -3.96 6.60
C GLN A 108 5.91 -4.12 6.81
N LEU A 109 6.72 -3.21 6.27
CA LEU A 109 8.16 -3.16 6.56
C LEU A 109 8.41 -2.94 8.06
N ILE A 110 7.70 -2.01 8.70
CA ILE A 110 7.83 -1.77 10.15
C ILE A 110 7.49 -3.04 10.95
N VAL A 111 6.38 -3.71 10.61
CA VAL A 111 6.02 -5.00 11.23
C VAL A 111 7.12 -6.06 11.02
N ASN A 112 7.78 -6.04 9.87
CA ASN A 112 8.88 -6.95 9.54
C ASN A 112 10.22 -6.52 10.19
N GLY A 113 10.24 -5.50 11.06
CA GLY A 113 11.40 -5.07 11.83
C GLY A 113 12.29 -4.04 11.14
N TYR A 114 11.81 -3.40 10.07
CA TYR A 114 12.50 -2.26 9.47
C TYR A 114 12.26 -0.99 10.28
N GLN A 115 13.26 -0.12 10.35
CA GLN A 115 13.20 1.19 11.00
C GLN A 115 13.38 2.29 9.95
N VAL A 116 12.75 3.44 10.17
CA VAL A 116 12.97 4.61 9.32
C VAL A 116 14.38 5.12 9.59
N GLN A 117 15.19 5.27 8.55
CA GLN A 117 16.49 5.88 8.66
C GLN A 117 16.29 7.39 8.82
N ASP A 118 16.61 7.92 10.01
CA ASP A 118 16.66 9.36 10.19
C ASP A 118 17.80 9.94 9.36
N GLU A 119 17.50 10.93 8.52
CA GLU A 119 18.49 11.66 7.71
C GLU A 119 19.55 12.36 8.57
N SER A 120 19.34 12.47 9.89
CA SER A 120 20.27 13.03 10.87
C SER A 120 21.48 12.14 11.17
N GLN A 121 21.51 10.89 10.70
CA GLN A 121 22.61 9.95 10.92
C GLN A 121 23.44 9.65 9.66
N ALA A 122 23.22 10.42 8.58
CA ALA A 122 24.01 10.36 7.34
C ALA A 122 25.00 11.53 7.27
N THR A 123 25.92 11.60 8.23
CA THR A 123 27.11 12.46 8.21
C THR A 123 28.35 11.63 8.49
#